data_AF-A0A967M0X6-F1
#
_entry.id   AF-A0A967M0X6-F1
#
_cell.length_a   1.000
_cell.length_b   1.000
_cell.length_c   1.000
_cell.angle_alpha   90.00
_cell.angle_beta   90.00
_cell.angle_gamma   90.00
#
_symmetry.space_group_name_H-M   'P 1'
#
loop_
_entity.id
_entity.type
_entity.pdbx_description
1 polymer ?
#
loop_
_entity_poly.entity_id
_entity_poly.type
_entity_poly.pdbx_seq_one_letter_code
_entity_poly.pdbx_strand_id
1 'polypeptide(L)' 'RLIYIRTLPAIVGWFKADYKGEIDHEDNEDYNSTLELQLGTMFTERIGAYVEGFLGDSVLSTDQYDYGMGFGVRFMY' A
#
# COMPACT_ATOMS: atom_id res chain seq x y z
N ARG A 1 -11.62 2.80 5.48
CA ARG A 1 -10.28 2.18 5.30
C ARG A 1 -10.40 0.67 5.37
N LEU A 2 -9.71 -0.06 4.50
CA LEU A 2 -9.67 -1.51 4.41
C LEU A 2 -8.21 -1.94 4.34
N ILE A 3 -7.78 -2.84 5.22
CA ILE A 3 -6.40 -3.37 5.23
C ILE A 3 -6.46 -4.88 5.10
N TYR A 4 -5.75 -5.41 4.12
CA TYR A 4 -5.56 -6.84 3.89
C TYR A 4 -4.09 -7.18 4.03
N ILE A 5 -3.75 -8.15 4.88
CA ILE A 5 -2.38 -8.62 5.07
C ILE A 5 -2.38 -10.13 4.96
N ARG A 6 -1.44 -10.68 4.18
CA ARG A 6 -1.23 -12.10 4.02
C ARG A 6 0.24 -12.46 4.11
N THR A 7 0.57 -13.49 4.87
CA THR A 7 1.91 -14.08 4.83
C THR A 7 2.09 -14.93 3.58
N LEU A 8 3.29 -14.85 2.98
CA LEU A 8 3.68 -15.58 1.79
C LEU A 8 4.80 -16.57 2.17
N PRO A 9 4.46 -17.79 2.61
CA PRO A 9 5.44 -18.74 3.12
C PRO A 9 6.44 -19.19 2.05
N ALA A 10 6.07 -19.17 0.77
CA ALA A 10 6.94 -19.53 -0.34
C ALA A 10 8.16 -18.61 -0.50
N ILE A 11 8.07 -17.35 -0.03
CA ILE A 11 9.14 -16.36 -0.13
C ILE A 11 9.54 -15.80 1.24
N VAL A 12 9.14 -16.47 2.33
CA VAL A 12 9.33 -16.01 3.72
C VAL A 12 8.94 -14.52 3.86
N GLY A 13 7.81 -14.16 3.25
CA GLY A 13 7.43 -12.78 3.02
C GLY A 13 6.02 -12.45 3.45
N TRP A 14 5.59 -11.24 3.12
CA TRP A 14 4.24 -10.77 3.34
C TRP A 14 3.77 -9.90 2.18
N PHE A 15 2.47 -9.91 1.98
CA PHE A 15 1.76 -8.98 1.13
C PHE A 15 0.80 -8.17 1.99
N LYS A 16 0.76 -6.86 1.77
CA LYS A 16 -0.18 -5.94 2.39
C LYS A 16 -0.84 -5.12 1.28
N ALA A 17 -2.15 -4.97 1.38
CA ALA A 17 -2.93 -4.02 0.60
C ALA A 17 -3.72 -3.14 1.56
N ASP A 18 -3.64 -1.82 1.41
CA ASP A 18 -4.31 -0.83 2.24
C ASP A 18 -5.08 0.11 1.33
N TYR A 19 -6.40 0.06 1.42
CA TYR A 19 -7.30 0.94 0.70
C TYR A 19 -7.88 1.97 1.66
N LYS A 20 -7.65 3.25 1.37
CA LYS A 20 -8.23 4.37 2.10
C LYS A 20 -9.14 5.14 1.15
N GLY A 21 -10.41 5.25 1.52
CA GLY A 21 -11.34 6.15 0.85
C GLY A 21 -11.75 7.23 1.85
N GLU A 22 -11.65 8.48 1.43
CA GLU A 22 -12.10 9.66 2.16
C GLU A 22 -13.11 10.40 1.29
N ILE A 23 -14.26 10.71 1.87
CA ILE A 23 -15.27 11.58 1.25
C ILE A 23 -15.05 12.92 1.92
N ASP A 24 -14.52 13.88 1.18
CA ASP A 24 -14.48 15.25 1.67
C ASP A 24 -15.87 15.87 1.49
N HIS A 25 -16.43 16.39 2.58
CA HIS A 25 -17.80 16.88 2.62
C HIS A 25 -17.88 18.41 2.71
N GLU A 26 -16.73 19.11 2.75
CA GLU A 26 -16.67 20.57 2.85
C GLU A 26 -16.50 21.27 1.48
N ASP A 27 -15.78 20.66 0.53
CA ASP A 27 -15.62 21.18 -0.84
C ASP A 27 -16.06 20.13 -1.86
N ASN A 28 -17.30 20.26 -2.33
CA ASN A 28 -17.74 19.73 -3.64
C ASN A 28 -17.75 18.19 -3.85
N GLU A 29 -17.99 17.38 -2.80
CA GLU A 29 -18.19 15.92 -2.89
C GLU A 29 -17.05 15.15 -3.59
N ASP A 30 -15.82 15.65 -3.54
CA ASP A 30 -14.68 14.96 -4.15
C ASP A 30 -14.35 13.67 -3.36
N TYR A 31 -14.49 12.54 -4.05
CA TYR A 31 -14.17 11.21 -3.53
C TYR A 31 -12.68 10.93 -3.73
N ASN A 32 -11.90 11.10 -2.67
CA ASN A 32 -10.51 10.65 -2.66
C ASN A 32 -10.46 9.17 -2.33
N SER A 33 -9.84 8.38 -3.20
CA SER A 33 -9.45 7.02 -2.87
C SER A 33 -7.98 6.79 -3.16
N THR A 34 -7.37 6.04 -2.26
CA THR A 34 -5.96 5.73 -2.25
C THR A 34 -5.78 4.23 -2.04
N LEU A 35 -4.87 3.61 -2.80
CA LEU A 35 -4.51 2.21 -2.66
C LEU A 35 -3.00 2.07 -2.53
N GLU A 36 -2.56 1.54 -1.39
CA GLU A 36 -1.18 1.18 -1.13
C GLU A 36 -1.02 -0.34 -1.18
N LEU A 37 -0.06 -0.82 -1.95
CA LEU A 37 0.32 -2.21 -2.06
C LEU A 37 1.77 -2.37 -1.59
N GLN A 38 2.01 -3.30 -0.69
CA GLN A 38 3.36 -3.59 -0.18
C GLN A 38 3.63 -5.09 -0.29
N LEU A 39 4.79 -5.43 -0.86
CA LEU A 39 5.29 -6.80 -0.93
C LEU A 39 6.67 -6.85 -0.29
N GLY A 40 6.80 -7.64 0.77
CA GLY A 40 8.04 -7.78 1.53
C GLY A 40 8.51 -9.21 1.67
N THR A 41 9.81 -9.36 1.91
CA THR A 41 10.46 -10.63 2.24
C THR A 41 11.40 -10.43 3.43
N MET A 42 11.50 -11.42 4.29
CA MET A 42 12.46 -11.45 5.38
C MET A 42 13.71 -12.21 4.93
N PHE A 43 14.88 -11.59 5.05
CA PHE A 43 16.17 -12.25 4.83
C PHE A 43 16.67 -12.95 6.09
N THR A 44 16.35 -12.38 7.24
CA THR A 44 16.61 -12.96 8.56
C THR A 44 15.37 -12.77 9.43
N GLU A 45 15.34 -13.35 10.64
CA GLU A 45 14.26 -13.12 11.60
C GLU A 45 14.10 -11.65 12.02
N ARG A 46 15.05 -10.76 11.66
CA ARG A 46 15.07 -9.36 12.10
C ARG A 46 15.17 -8.36 10.96
N ILE A 47 15.62 -8.79 9.78
CA ILE A 47 15.90 -7.91 8.64
C ILE A 47 15.09 -8.42 7.45
N GLY A 48 14.27 -7.53 6.91
CA GLY A 48 13.58 -7.75 5.64
C GLY A 48 13.70 -6.53 4.74
N ALA A 49 13.27 -6.69 3.50
CA ALA A 49 13.03 -5.58 2.59
C ALA A 49 11.64 -5.70 2.01
N TYR A 50 11.10 -4.57 1.57
CA TYR A 50 9.83 -4.53 0.88
C TYR A 50 9.88 -3.53 -0.25
N VAL A 51 9.04 -3.76 -1.24
CA VAL A 51 8.67 -2.77 -2.23
C VAL A 51 7.25 -2.33 -1.95
N GLU A 52 6.96 -1.06 -2.20
CA GLU A 52 5.63 -0.51 -2.07
C GLU A 52 5.25 0.27 -3.31
N GLY A 53 3.97 0.19 -3.67
CA GLY A 53 3.35 0.95 -4.72
C GLY A 53 2.16 1.70 -4.15
N PHE A 54 2.00 2.95 -4.56
CA PHE A 54 0.92 3.83 -4.17
C PHE A 54 0.15 4.24 -5.42
N LEU A 55 -1.17 4.10 -5.37
CA LEU A 55 -2.09 4.67 -6.34
C LEU A 55 -2.89 5.74 -5.60
N GLY A 56 -2.67 6.99 -5.97
CA GLY A 56 -3.23 8.18 -5.34
C GLY A 56 -4.63 8.53 -5.80
N ASP A 57 -5.03 9.74 -5.41
CA ASP A 57 -6.35 10.37 -5.59
C ASP A 57 -7.08 9.82 -6.82
N SER A 58 -8.05 8.93 -6.57
CA SER A 58 -9.00 8.39 -7.56
C SER A 58 -8.66 7.03 -8.18
N VAL A 59 -8.34 5.99 -7.38
CA VAL A 59 -8.11 4.58 -7.84
C VAL A 59 -9.20 3.99 -8.73
N LEU A 60 -10.38 4.58 -8.74
CA LEU A 60 -11.54 4.17 -9.51
C LEU A 60 -11.89 5.11 -10.68
N SER A 61 -11.19 6.25 -10.82
CA SER A 61 -11.39 7.20 -11.92
C SER A 61 -10.40 6.93 -13.06
N THR A 62 -10.81 7.19 -14.29
CA THR A 62 -10.01 6.88 -15.49
C THR A 62 -8.84 7.85 -15.71
N ASP A 63 -8.73 8.89 -14.88
CA ASP A 63 -7.79 10.02 -14.99
C ASP A 63 -6.63 9.97 -13.97
N GLN A 64 -6.27 8.78 -13.50
CA GLN A 64 -5.21 8.63 -12.50
C GLN A 64 -3.81 8.88 -13.07
N TYR A 65 -3.20 9.98 -12.63
CA TYR A 65 -1.79 10.30 -12.91
C TYR A 65 -0.86 10.21 -11.69
N ASP A 66 -1.41 10.02 -10.49
CA ASP A 66 -0.62 9.98 -9.25
C ASP A 66 -0.35 8.54 -8.82
N TYR A 67 0.75 7.97 -9.32
CA TYR A 67 1.29 6.71 -8.83
C TYR A 67 2.71 6.90 -8.28
N GLY A 68 2.97 6.26 -7.14
CA GLY A 68 4.27 6.25 -6.49
C GLY A 68 4.77 4.82 -6.40
N MET A 69 6.09 4.64 -6.46
CA MET A 69 6.72 3.37 -6.14
C MET A 69 7.95 3.61 -5.27
N GLY A 70 8.15 2.73 -4.30
CA GLY A 70 9.18 2.83 -3.29
C GLY A 70 9.74 1.46 -2.92
N PHE A 71 10.89 1.49 -2.26
CA PHE A 71 11.48 0.33 -1.62
C PHE A 71 11.91 0.73 -0.21
N GLY A 72 11.80 -0.20 0.72
CA GLY A 72 12.10 0.00 2.12
C GLY A 72 12.79 -1.20 2.73
N VAL A 73 13.45 -0.95 3.85
CA VAL A 73 14.09 -1.98 4.68
C VAL A 73 13.33 -2.06 5.99
N ARG A 74 13.03 -3.27 6.44
CA ARG A 74 12.32 -3.53 7.69
C ARG A 74 13.28 -4.12 8.71
N PHE A 75 13.43 -3.41 9.82
CA PHE A 75 14.17 -3.89 10.99
C PHE A 75 13.21 -4.14 12.14
N MET A 76 13.28 -5.33 12.75
CA MET A 76 12.56 -5.67 13.99
C MET A 76 13.59 -5.71 15.12
N TYR A 77 13.40 -4.84 16.13
CA TYR A 77 14.23 -4.74 17.33
C TYR A 77 13.56 -5.44 18.50
#